data_AF-K7GCX9-F1
#
_entry.id   AF-K7GCX9-F1
#
_cell.length_a   1.000
_cell.length_b   1.000
_cell.length_c   1.000
_cell.angle_alpha   90.00
_cell.angle_beta   90.00
_cell.angle_gamma   90.00
#
_symmetry.space_group_name_H-M   'P 1'
#
loop_
_entity.id
_entity.type
_entity.pdbx_description
1 polymer ?
#
loop_
_entity_poly.entity_id
_entity_poly.type
_entity_poly.pdbx_seq_one_letter_code
_entity_poly.pdbx_strand_id
1 'polypeptide(L)'
;MGTKPVLVVHGGAWAIPDDFAERSILGMKNAVKSGFALLERGGSSVKAVEIAVKALENDTVFDAGHGAVLNADGYVELDAIIMNGKTLAAGAVSCIRNISNPVTFACSVLEKTPHVMLTGRGANQFAEKLGIPKVPVEDLVTEHAKAEWEQYRKYKQTVKSLFNTEL
;
A
#
# COMPACT_ATOMS: atom_id res chain seq x y z
N MET A 1 -29.52 -11.72 -17.61
CA MET A 1 -28.80 -12.32 -16.47
C MET A 1 -27.57 -11.48 -16.20
N GLY A 2 -27.37 -10.99 -14.97
CA GLY A 2 -26.17 -10.25 -14.63
C GLY A 2 -24.95 -11.17 -14.65
N THR A 3 -23.80 -10.65 -15.08
CA THR A 3 -22.52 -11.38 -15.01
C THR A 3 -22.18 -11.67 -13.55
N LYS A 4 -21.79 -12.91 -13.24
CA LYS A 4 -21.32 -13.26 -11.89
C LYS A 4 -19.99 -12.53 -11.63
N PRO A 5 -19.88 -11.70 -10.58
CA PRO A 5 -18.64 -10.97 -10.29
C PRO A 5 -17.54 -11.94 -9.83
N VAL A 6 -16.30 -11.56 -10.10
CA VAL A 6 -15.08 -12.25 -9.64
C VAL A 6 -14.15 -11.20 -9.05
N LEU A 7 -13.57 -11.50 -7.89
CA LEU A 7 -12.55 -10.67 -7.24
C LEU A 7 -11.35 -11.55 -6.92
N VAL A 8 -10.17 -11.07 -7.28
CA VAL A 8 -8.89 -11.72 -6.99
C VAL A 8 -8.01 -10.70 -6.27
N VAL A 9 -7.27 -11.16 -5.26
CA VAL A 9 -6.39 -10.34 -4.41
C VAL A 9 -5.06 -11.08 -4.25
N HIS A 10 -3.95 -10.35 -4.16
CA HIS A 10 -2.64 -10.89 -3.80
C HIS A 10 -1.99 -10.06 -2.70
N GLY A 11 -1.12 -10.67 -1.90
CA GLY A 11 -0.36 -10.01 -0.83
C GLY A 11 1.10 -9.69 -1.19
N GLY A 12 1.52 -10.02 -2.42
CA GLY A 12 2.92 -9.91 -2.85
C GLY A 12 3.59 -11.28 -2.94
N ALA A 13 4.88 -11.31 -3.30
CA ALA A 13 5.65 -12.53 -3.50
C ALA A 13 7.00 -12.42 -2.79
N TRP A 14 7.23 -13.31 -1.82
CA TRP A 14 8.49 -13.42 -1.08
C TRP A 14 8.57 -14.75 -0.31
N ALA A 15 9.69 -15.00 0.36
CA ALA A 15 9.86 -16.13 1.25
C ALA A 15 9.17 -15.84 2.61
N ILE A 16 7.85 -16.02 2.63
CA ILE A 16 7.01 -15.75 3.82
C ILE A 16 7.50 -16.58 5.00
N PRO A 17 7.91 -15.96 6.13
CA PRO A 17 8.25 -16.67 7.35
C PRO A 17 7.05 -17.46 7.91
N ASP A 18 7.29 -18.62 8.51
CA ASP A 18 6.22 -19.49 9.04
C ASP A 18 5.29 -18.74 10.01
N ASP A 19 5.83 -17.85 10.85
CA ASP A 19 5.09 -17.03 11.82
C ASP A 19 4.09 -16.04 11.19
N PHE A 20 4.25 -15.75 9.89
CA PHE A 20 3.36 -14.88 9.11
C PHE A 20 2.42 -15.65 8.19
N ALA A 21 2.64 -16.95 7.96
CA ALA A 21 1.88 -17.72 6.97
C ALA A 21 0.36 -17.74 7.27
N GLU A 22 -0.02 -18.08 8.50
CA GLU A 22 -1.43 -18.13 8.90
C GLU A 22 -2.09 -16.74 8.86
N ARG A 23 -1.38 -15.71 9.36
CA ARG A 23 -1.85 -14.33 9.33
C ARG A 23 -2.04 -13.81 7.90
N SER A 24 -1.10 -14.13 7.00
CA SER A 24 -1.19 -13.77 5.58
C SER A 24 -2.42 -14.40 4.92
N ILE A 25 -2.70 -15.68 5.21
CA ILE A 25 -3.90 -16.36 4.70
C ILE A 25 -5.18 -15.71 5.23
N LEU A 26 -5.20 -15.35 6.52
CA LEU A 26 -6.35 -14.66 7.12
C LEU A 26 -6.56 -13.27 6.52
N GLY A 27 -5.50 -12.48 6.37
CA GLY A 27 -5.53 -11.16 5.75
C GLY A 27 -6.05 -11.20 4.31
N MET A 28 -5.57 -12.16 3.50
CA MET A 28 -6.08 -12.40 2.14
C MET A 28 -7.58 -12.72 2.13
N LYS A 29 -8.04 -13.61 3.01
CA LYS A 29 -9.47 -13.94 3.14
C LYS A 29 -10.29 -12.72 3.53
N ASN A 30 -9.79 -11.90 4.45
CA ASN A 30 -10.49 -10.69 4.91
C ASN A 30 -10.59 -9.64 3.81
N ALA A 31 -9.51 -9.42 3.04
CA ALA A 31 -9.51 -8.49 1.92
C ALA A 31 -10.49 -8.89 0.82
N VAL A 32 -10.46 -10.17 0.41
CA VAL A 32 -11.41 -10.69 -0.59
C VAL A 32 -12.85 -10.56 -0.09
N LYS A 33 -13.15 -10.98 1.14
CA LYS A 33 -14.51 -10.87 1.71
C LYS A 33 -15.01 -9.43 1.75
N SER A 34 -14.15 -8.49 2.15
CA SER A 34 -14.51 -7.07 2.29
C SER A 34 -14.90 -6.45 0.95
N GLY A 35 -14.11 -6.68 -0.10
CA GLY A 35 -14.44 -6.19 -1.44
C GLY A 35 -15.60 -6.94 -2.10
N PHE A 36 -15.65 -8.26 -1.96
CA PHE A 36 -16.66 -9.09 -2.63
C PHE A 36 -18.08 -8.85 -2.09
N ALA A 37 -18.21 -8.56 -0.79
CA ALA A 37 -19.49 -8.21 -0.17
C ALA A 37 -20.17 -6.98 -0.81
N LEU A 38 -19.41 -6.08 -1.45
CA LEU A 38 -19.96 -4.96 -2.21
C LEU A 38 -20.45 -5.40 -3.60
N LEU A 39 -19.69 -6.28 -4.27
CA LEU A 39 -20.05 -6.82 -5.59
C LEU A 39 -21.33 -7.65 -5.53
N GLU A 40 -21.55 -8.41 -4.45
CA GLU A 40 -22.79 -9.17 -4.21
C GLU A 40 -24.04 -8.27 -4.15
N ARG A 41 -23.86 -7.00 -3.77
CA ARG A 41 -24.93 -5.99 -3.70
C ARG A 41 -25.04 -5.14 -4.96
N GLY A 42 -24.32 -5.50 -6.02
CA GLY A 42 -24.32 -4.76 -7.30
C GLY A 42 -23.49 -3.49 -7.28
N GLY A 43 -22.54 -3.33 -6.34
CA GLY A 43 -21.64 -2.20 -6.32
C GLY A 43 -20.58 -2.23 -7.44
N SER A 44 -19.84 -1.13 -7.59
CA SER A 44 -18.86 -0.99 -8.68
C SER A 44 -17.57 -1.79 -8.42
N SER A 45 -16.93 -2.23 -9.51
CA SER A 45 -15.63 -2.92 -9.46
C SER A 45 -14.53 -2.03 -8.85
N VAL A 46 -14.49 -0.75 -9.20
CA VAL A 46 -13.52 0.23 -8.67
C VAL A 46 -13.63 0.32 -7.15
N LYS A 47 -14.85 0.44 -6.62
CA LYS A 47 -15.03 0.54 -5.16
C LYS A 47 -14.73 -0.78 -4.45
N ALA A 48 -15.03 -1.91 -5.08
CA ALA A 48 -14.73 -3.22 -4.52
C ALA A 48 -13.22 -3.47 -4.38
N VAL A 49 -12.41 -3.09 -5.38
CA VAL A 49 -10.95 -3.22 -5.30
C VAL A 49 -10.34 -2.21 -4.33
N GLU A 50 -10.86 -0.98 -4.25
CA GLU A 50 -10.43 0.00 -3.24
C GLU A 50 -10.64 -0.55 -1.82
N ILE A 51 -11.81 -1.14 -1.52
CA ILE A 51 -12.10 -1.74 -0.22
C ILE A 51 -11.18 -2.92 0.08
N ALA A 52 -10.96 -3.80 -0.91
CA ALA A 52 -10.10 -4.96 -0.73
C ALA A 52 -8.65 -4.55 -0.45
N VAL A 53 -8.09 -3.61 -1.22
CA VAL A 53 -6.72 -3.12 -1.01
C VAL A 53 -6.62 -2.34 0.29
N LYS A 54 -7.61 -1.53 0.65
CA LYS A 54 -7.65 -0.83 1.94
C LYS A 54 -7.58 -1.80 3.12
N ALA A 55 -8.20 -2.97 3.00
CA ALA A 55 -8.10 -4.02 4.03
C ALA A 55 -6.68 -4.59 4.14
N LEU A 56 -5.93 -4.67 3.03
CA LEU A 56 -4.51 -5.04 3.05
C LEU A 56 -3.64 -3.93 3.66
N GLU A 57 -3.86 -2.67 3.27
CA GLU A 57 -3.12 -1.52 3.82
C GLU A 57 -3.29 -1.35 5.33
N ASN A 58 -4.41 -1.82 5.89
CA ASN A 58 -4.65 -1.76 7.33
C ASN A 58 -4.11 -2.99 8.09
N ASP A 59 -3.67 -4.03 7.37
CA ASP A 59 -3.17 -5.26 7.95
C ASP A 59 -1.63 -5.25 7.92
N THR A 60 -1.04 -5.20 9.11
CA THR A 60 0.40 -5.03 9.30
C THR A 60 1.25 -6.19 8.78
N VAL A 61 0.64 -7.30 8.36
CA VAL A 61 1.33 -8.44 7.75
C VAL A 61 1.74 -8.17 6.28
N PHE A 62 1.15 -7.17 5.62
CA PHE A 62 1.44 -6.85 4.23
C PHE A 62 2.27 -5.58 4.09
N ASP A 63 3.16 -5.56 3.09
CA ASP A 63 3.95 -4.38 2.73
C ASP A 63 3.09 -3.36 1.97
N ALA A 64 2.18 -2.72 2.71
CA ALA A 64 1.34 -1.61 2.27
C ALA A 64 0.76 -0.90 3.50
N GLY A 65 0.65 0.43 3.45
CA GLY A 65 0.04 1.20 4.55
C GLY A 65 0.72 0.94 5.90
N HIS A 66 0.01 0.28 6.82
CA HIS A 66 0.43 -0.01 8.19
C HIS A 66 1.46 -1.14 8.35
N GLY A 67 1.85 -1.82 7.28
CA GLY A 67 2.94 -2.81 7.30
C GLY A 67 4.12 -2.42 6.41
N ALA A 68 4.22 -1.16 6.03
CA ALA A 68 5.16 -0.69 5.02
C ALA A 68 6.62 -0.92 5.40
N VAL A 69 7.41 -1.36 4.42
CA VAL A 69 8.87 -1.43 4.54
C VAL A 69 9.49 -0.04 4.49
N LEU A 70 10.73 0.04 4.96
CA LEU A 70 11.49 1.28 5.04
C LEU A 70 12.43 1.44 3.85
N ASN A 71 12.50 2.66 3.31
CA ASN A 71 13.46 3.01 2.27
C ASN A 71 14.91 3.03 2.81
N ALA A 72 15.90 3.31 1.96
CA ALA A 72 17.32 3.28 2.35
C ALA A 72 17.68 4.21 3.54
N ASP A 73 16.92 5.29 3.72
CA ASP A 73 17.11 6.28 4.77
C ASP A 73 16.24 6.02 6.02
N GLY A 74 15.43 4.96 6.01
CA GLY A 74 14.59 4.57 7.14
C GLY A 74 13.22 5.25 7.15
N TYR A 75 12.74 5.76 6.02
CA TYR A 75 11.42 6.38 5.91
C TYR A 75 10.43 5.45 5.20
N VAL A 76 9.15 5.56 5.60
CA VAL A 76 8.03 5.02 4.83
C VAL A 76 7.67 5.99 3.71
N GLU A 77 7.64 5.47 2.48
CA GLU A 77 7.16 6.14 1.29
C GLU A 77 6.25 5.19 0.54
N LEU A 78 5.00 5.61 0.33
CA LEU A 78 3.95 4.74 -0.19
C LEU A 78 3.57 5.13 -1.61
N ASP A 79 3.21 4.11 -2.39
CA ASP A 79 2.72 4.24 -3.75
C ASP A 79 1.39 3.48 -3.88
N ALA A 80 0.46 4.00 -4.69
CA ALA A 80 -0.74 3.26 -5.07
C ALA A 80 -1.35 3.78 -6.37
N ILE A 81 -2.03 2.89 -7.09
CA ILE A 81 -2.74 3.20 -8.33
C ILE A 81 -4.08 2.45 -8.37
N ILE A 82 -5.09 3.09 -8.97
CA ILE A 82 -6.40 2.48 -9.24
C ILE A 82 -6.87 2.90 -10.64
N MET A 83 -7.54 1.99 -11.35
CA MET A 83 -8.00 2.22 -12.72
C MET A 83 -9.43 1.71 -12.92
N ASN A 84 -10.24 2.48 -13.63
CA ASN A 84 -11.56 2.09 -14.09
C ASN A 84 -11.49 1.50 -15.50
N GLY A 85 -11.63 0.18 -15.63
CA GLY A 85 -11.57 -0.51 -16.92
C GLY A 85 -12.66 -0.12 -17.93
N LYS A 86 -13.78 0.47 -17.49
CA LYS A 86 -14.85 0.92 -18.41
C LYS A 86 -14.48 2.22 -19.14
N THR A 87 -13.80 3.13 -18.45
CA THR A 87 -13.50 4.48 -18.95
C THR A 87 -12.03 4.71 -19.24
N LEU A 88 -11.17 3.78 -18.82
CA LEU A 88 -9.71 3.89 -18.81
C LEU A 88 -9.17 5.03 -17.92
N ALA A 89 -10.03 5.67 -17.13
CA ALA A 89 -9.60 6.68 -16.17
C ALA A 89 -8.80 6.01 -15.04
N ALA A 90 -7.74 6.67 -14.59
CA ALA A 90 -6.86 6.19 -13.54
C ALA A 90 -6.51 7.32 -12.56
N GLY A 91 -6.19 6.92 -11.33
CA GLY A 91 -5.67 7.80 -10.29
C GLY A 91 -4.51 7.10 -9.57
N ALA A 92 -3.46 7.84 -9.27
CA ALA A 92 -2.24 7.31 -8.70
C ALA A 92 -1.56 8.33 -7.79
N VAL A 93 -0.83 7.80 -6.81
CA VAL A 93 0.00 8.55 -5.87
C VAL A 93 1.33 7.83 -5.71
N SER A 94 2.41 8.59 -5.52
CA SER A 94 3.74 8.04 -5.29
C SER A 94 4.54 8.85 -4.29
N CYS A 95 5.48 8.20 -3.61
CA CYS A 95 6.36 8.77 -2.60
C CYS A 95 5.59 9.56 -1.53
N ILE A 96 4.36 9.15 -1.22
CA ILE A 96 3.55 9.86 -0.21
C ILE A 96 3.94 9.39 1.18
N ARG A 97 3.83 10.30 2.15
CA ARG A 97 4.15 10.02 3.55
C ARG A 97 2.95 10.30 4.45
N ASN A 98 2.89 9.70 5.64
CA ASN A 98 1.88 9.98 6.67
C ASN A 98 0.42 9.77 6.24
N ILE A 99 0.15 8.88 5.29
CA ILE A 99 -1.22 8.56 4.84
C ILE A 99 -1.44 7.06 5.05
N SER A 100 -2.48 6.69 5.81
CA SER A 100 -2.79 5.29 6.12
C SER A 100 -3.18 4.46 4.90
N ASN A 101 -3.95 5.06 3.98
CA ASN A 101 -4.57 4.35 2.87
C ASN A 101 -4.27 4.99 1.50
N PRO A 102 -3.07 4.74 0.94
CA PRO A 102 -2.69 5.20 -0.40
C PRO A 102 -3.71 4.91 -1.50
N VAL A 103 -4.36 3.75 -1.52
CA VAL A 103 -5.36 3.38 -2.55
C VAL A 103 -6.59 4.26 -2.51
N THR A 104 -7.02 4.65 -1.30
CA THR A 104 -8.15 5.58 -1.13
C THR A 104 -7.76 6.98 -1.62
N PHE A 105 -6.51 7.37 -1.42
CA PHE A 105 -6.00 8.62 -1.95
C PHE A 105 -5.87 8.58 -3.48
N ALA A 106 -5.38 7.48 -4.06
CA ALA A 106 -5.38 7.26 -5.51
C ALA A 106 -6.79 7.35 -6.11
N CYS A 107 -7.81 6.81 -5.43
CA CYS A 107 -9.21 6.96 -5.81
C CYS A 107 -9.67 8.43 -5.79
N SER A 108 -9.22 9.22 -4.81
CA SER A 108 -9.49 10.66 -4.81
C SER A 108 -8.80 11.41 -5.97
N VAL A 109 -7.61 10.98 -6.41
CA VAL A 109 -6.97 11.54 -7.61
C VAL A 109 -7.80 11.25 -8.86
N LEU A 110 -8.28 10.01 -9.01
CA LEU A 110 -9.16 9.56 -10.10
C LEU A 110 -10.46 10.38 -10.16
N GLU A 111 -11.08 10.65 -9.01
CA GLU A 111 -12.41 11.26 -8.94
C GLU A 111 -12.42 12.78 -8.88
N LYS A 112 -11.38 13.39 -8.29
CA LYS A 112 -11.39 14.83 -7.91
C LYS A 112 -10.39 15.67 -8.68
N THR A 113 -9.66 15.10 -9.63
CA THR A 113 -8.68 15.84 -10.43
C THR A 113 -8.76 15.48 -11.92
N PRO A 114 -8.32 16.36 -12.82
CA PRO A 114 -8.13 16.02 -14.23
C PRO A 114 -6.80 15.29 -14.50
N HIS A 115 -6.03 14.96 -13.46
CA HIS A 115 -4.70 14.37 -13.57
C HIS A 115 -4.75 12.88 -13.21
N VAL A 116 -3.78 12.11 -13.71
CA VAL A 116 -3.67 10.68 -13.41
C VAL A 116 -2.81 10.43 -12.17
N MET A 117 -1.75 11.21 -11.94
CA MET A 117 -0.76 10.90 -10.91
C MET A 117 -0.28 12.14 -10.19
N LEU A 118 -0.17 12.04 -8.86
CA LEU A 118 0.50 13.01 -8.00
C LEU A 118 1.69 12.34 -7.30
N THR A 119 2.72 13.13 -6.95
CA THR A 119 3.94 12.58 -6.33
C THR A 119 4.45 13.44 -5.19
N GLY A 120 5.04 12.77 -4.19
CA GLY A 120 5.80 13.34 -3.08
C GLY A 120 5.07 14.46 -2.36
N ARG A 121 5.80 15.55 -2.11
CA ARG A 121 5.29 16.75 -1.42
C ARG A 121 3.99 17.29 -2.04
N GLY A 122 3.88 17.30 -3.37
CA GLY A 122 2.69 17.81 -4.07
C GLY A 122 1.45 16.97 -3.79
N ALA A 123 1.60 15.64 -3.78
CA ALA A 123 0.53 14.73 -3.37
C ALA A 123 0.14 14.96 -1.91
N ASN A 124 1.10 15.06 -0.99
CA ASN A 124 0.80 15.32 0.43
C ASN A 124 0.05 16.64 0.67
N GLN A 125 0.42 17.73 -0.02
CA GLN A 125 -0.31 19.00 0.04
C GLN A 125 -1.73 18.88 -0.50
N PHE A 126 -1.93 18.06 -1.53
CA PHE A 126 -3.27 17.80 -2.05
C PHE A 126 -4.11 16.96 -1.08
N ALA A 127 -3.51 15.97 -0.41
CA ALA A 127 -4.17 15.19 0.64
C ALA A 127 -4.68 16.09 1.79
N GLU A 128 -3.88 17.08 2.21
CA GLU A 128 -4.29 18.07 3.21
C GLU A 128 -5.51 18.89 2.75
N LYS A 129 -5.52 19.35 1.49
CA LYS A 129 -6.66 20.10 0.91
C LYS A 129 -7.93 19.26 0.84
N LEU A 130 -7.80 17.95 0.65
CA LEU A 130 -8.91 17.00 0.66
C LEU A 130 -9.38 16.62 2.07
N GLY A 131 -8.67 17.05 3.11
CA GLY A 131 -8.96 16.67 4.49
C GLY A 131 -8.64 15.21 4.80
N ILE A 132 -7.72 14.57 4.05
CA ILE A 132 -7.27 13.22 4.35
C ILE A 132 -6.44 13.26 5.65
N PRO A 133 -6.80 12.48 6.69
CA PRO A 133 -6.06 12.49 7.94
C PRO A 133 -4.61 12.09 7.75
N LYS A 134 -3.72 12.80 8.42
CA LYS A 134 -2.34 12.36 8.59
C LYS A 134 -2.24 11.39 9.74
N VAL A 135 -1.42 10.36 9.59
CA VAL A 135 -1.04 9.46 10.67
C VAL A 135 0.43 9.66 11.05
N PRO A 136 0.78 9.47 12.33
CA PRO A 136 2.16 9.35 12.76
C PRO A 136 2.89 8.27 11.93
N VAL A 137 4.19 8.47 11.67
CA VAL A 137 4.95 7.52 10.84
C VAL A 137 5.10 6.18 11.56
N GLU A 138 5.24 6.23 12.88
CA GLU A 138 5.31 5.08 13.77
C GLU A 138 4.10 4.15 13.67
N ASP A 139 2.92 4.68 13.31
CA ASP A 139 1.72 3.87 13.10
C ASP A 139 1.80 3.07 11.79
N LEU A 140 2.64 3.51 10.84
CA LEU A 140 2.82 2.84 9.54
C LEU A 140 3.92 1.77 9.56
N VAL A 141 4.74 1.74 10.63
CA VAL A 141 5.95 0.93 10.68
C VAL A 141 5.86 -0.11 11.78
N THR A 142 5.97 -1.38 11.41
CA THR A 142 6.05 -2.49 12.36
C THR A 142 7.46 -2.66 12.94
N GLU A 143 7.56 -3.26 14.12
CA GLU A 143 8.85 -3.63 14.70
C GLU A 143 9.62 -4.63 13.82
N HIS A 144 8.90 -5.49 13.09
CA HIS A 144 9.49 -6.40 12.12
C HIS A 144 10.18 -5.64 10.97
N ALA A 145 9.46 -4.68 10.36
CA ALA A 145 10.01 -3.86 9.27
C ALA A 145 11.22 -3.01 9.72
N LYS A 146 11.20 -2.49 10.95
CA LYS A 146 12.36 -1.79 11.54
C LYS A 146 13.55 -2.72 11.69
N ALA A 147 13.34 -3.90 12.26
CA ALA A 147 14.40 -4.88 12.48
C ALA A 147 15.05 -5.35 11.16
N GLU A 148 14.22 -5.65 10.14
CA GLU A 148 14.72 -5.98 8.79
C GLU A 148 15.55 -4.84 8.20
N TRP A 149 15.05 -3.60 8.26
CA TRP A 149 15.78 -2.44 7.75
C TRP A 149 17.14 -2.24 8.45
N GLU A 150 17.20 -2.39 9.78
CA GLU A 150 18.44 -2.29 10.53
C GLU A 150 19.45 -3.37 10.11
N GLN A 151 18.98 -4.59 9.87
CA GLN A 151 19.82 -5.68 9.38
C GLN A 151 20.38 -5.36 7.98
N TYR A 152 19.55 -4.89 7.05
CA TYR A 152 20.00 -4.51 5.71
C TYR A 152 20.97 -3.34 5.72
N ARG A 153 20.76 -2.34 6.58
CA ARG A 153 21.67 -1.22 6.75
C ARG A 153 23.04 -1.66 7.23
N LYS A 154 23.08 -2.55 8.25
CA LYS A 154 24.33 -3.14 8.75
C LYS A 154 25.05 -3.93 7.66
N TYR A 155 24.34 -4.77 6.90
CA TYR A 155 24.96 -5.54 5.81
C TYR A 155 25.61 -4.64 4.76
N LYS A 156 24.92 -3.59 4.30
CA LYS A 156 25.51 -2.61 3.35
C LYS A 156 26.76 -1.95 3.91
N GLN A 157 26.75 -1.57 5.19
CA GLN A 157 27.94 -1.00 5.85
C GLN A 157 29.09 -2.01 5.93
N THR A 158 28.81 -3.26 6.30
CA THR A 158 29.81 -4.32 6.36
C THR A 158 30.44 -4.60 5.00
N VAL A 159 29.64 -4.74 3.94
CA VAL A 159 30.15 -4.92 2.57
C VAL A 159 30.98 -3.70 2.15
N LYS A 160 30.49 -2.48 2.37
CA LYS A 160 31.24 -1.27 2.03
C LYS A 160 32.56 -1.19 2.80
N SER A 161 32.57 -1.50 4.09
CA SER A 161 33.77 -1.46 4.93
C SER A 161 34.79 -2.54 4.58
N LEU A 162 34.34 -3.74 4.18
CA LEU A 162 35.24 -4.86 3.87
C LEU A 162 35.80 -4.79 2.45
N PHE A 163 35.03 -4.23 1.50
CA PHE A 163 35.39 -4.25 0.07
C PHE A 163 35.77 -2.88 -0.50
N ASN A 164 35.42 -1.77 0.16
CA ASN A 164 35.97 -0.46 -0.16
C ASN A 164 36.98 -0.08 0.93
N THR A 165 38.20 -0.62 0.84
CA THR A 165 39.35 0.08 1.42
C THR A 165 39.43 1.45 0.76
N GLU A 166 39.47 2.50 1.57
CA GLU A 166 39.70 3.87 1.10
C GLU A 166 40.87 3.88 0.09
N LEU A 167 40.59 4.40 -1.10
CA LEU A 167 41.59 5.03 -1.97
C LEU A 167 41.56 6.52 -1.69
#